data_AF-A0A955NKA8-F1
#
_entry.id   AF-A0A955NKA8-F1
#
_cell.length_a   1.000
_cell.length_b   1.000
_cell.length_c   1.000
_cell.angle_alpha   90.00
_cell.angle_beta   90.00
_cell.angle_gamma   90.00
#
_symmetry.space_group_name_H-M   'P 1'
#
loop_
_entity.id
_entity.type
_entity.pdbx_description
1 polymer ?
#
loop_
_entity_poly.entity_id
_entity_poly.type
_entity_poly.pdbx_seq_one_letter_code
_entity_poly.pdbx_strand_id
1 'polypeptide(L)'
;MSTNNPRRRFARRSLWILLVLGLLGFGLSLESYRELRSSQEGKGTWCSFSELSDCEKAFQSPYSQLWGRPISIYGAATYFLVISIAALGLINGGPFILSSLLHLALLGIILFG
;
A
#
# COMPACT_ATOMS: atom_id res chain seq x y z
N MET A 1 14.52 -3.43 37.59
CA MET A 1 15.66 -3.14 36.69
C MET A 1 15.12 -3.01 35.26
N SER A 2 14.87 -1.80 34.76
CA SER A 2 14.36 -1.57 33.40
C SER A 2 15.55 -1.35 32.47
N THR A 3 15.95 -2.39 31.72
CA THR A 3 17.01 -2.27 30.72
C THR A 3 16.50 -1.40 29.58
N ASN A 4 16.76 -0.11 29.66
CA ASN A 4 16.49 0.89 28.64
C ASN A 4 17.43 0.67 27.45
N ASN A 5 17.20 -0.39 26.67
CA ASN A 5 18.00 -0.69 25.49
C ASN A 5 17.60 0.30 24.38
N PRO A 6 18.46 1.29 24.02
CA PRO A 6 18.11 2.34 23.06
C PRO A 6 17.75 1.77 21.69
N ARG A 7 18.29 0.59 21.31
CA ARG A 7 17.98 -0.07 20.03
C ARG A 7 16.51 -0.49 19.94
N ARG A 8 15.90 -0.97 21.03
CA ARG A 8 14.47 -1.37 21.03
C ARG A 8 13.52 -0.17 20.92
N ARG A 9 13.90 0.99 21.48
CA ARG A 9 13.11 2.24 21.37
C ARG A 9 13.14 2.80 19.94
N PHE A 10 14.30 2.78 19.29
CA PHE A 10 14.44 3.24 17.91
C PHE A 10 13.69 2.34 16.93
N ALA A 11 13.79 1.02 17.10
CA ALA A 11 13.05 0.05 16.29
C ALA A 11 11.52 0.25 16.40
N ARG A 12 10.98 0.45 17.61
CA ARG A 12 9.55 0.73 17.79
C ARG A 12 9.10 2.05 17.15
N ARG A 13 9.90 3.11 17.24
CA ARG A 13 9.59 4.39 16.55
C ARG A 13 9.59 4.22 15.03
N SER A 14 10.55 3.50 14.49
CA SER A 14 10.61 3.20 13.05
C SER A 14 9.39 2.40 12.58
N LEU A 15 8.93 1.42 13.37
CA LEU A 15 7.73 0.65 13.05
C LEU A 15 6.46 1.51 13.07
N TRP A 16 6.34 2.44 14.02
CA TRP A 16 5.24 3.41 14.04
C TRP A 16 5.23 4.31 12.81
N ILE A 17 6.39 4.82 12.39
CA ILE A 17 6.51 5.62 11.18
C ILE A 17 6.09 4.81 9.95
N LEU A 18 6.57 3.57 9.82
CA LEU A 18 6.18 2.68 8.74
C LEU A 18 4.68 2.35 8.74
N LEU A 19 4.07 2.21 9.90
CA LEU A 19 2.64 1.98 10.03
C LEU A 19 1.82 3.18 9.54
N VAL A 20 2.23 4.39 9.91
CA VAL A 20 1.57 5.64 9.46
C VAL A 20 1.76 5.84 7.96
N LEU A 21 2.97 5.70 7.43
CA LEU A 21 3.21 5.80 5.99
C LEU A 21 2.47 4.71 5.21
N GLY A 22 2.43 3.50 5.75
CA GLY A 22 1.68 2.39 5.17
C GLY A 22 0.18 2.70 5.07
N LEU A 23 -0.42 3.21 6.13
CA LEU A 23 -1.84 3.62 6.14
C LEU A 23 -2.13 4.72 5.13
N LEU A 24 -1.26 5.74 5.04
CA LEU A 24 -1.40 6.81 4.05
C LEU A 24 -1.30 6.28 2.62
N GLY A 25 -0.30 5.44 2.34
CA GLY A 25 -0.12 4.81 1.02
C GLY A 25 -1.28 3.89 0.64
N PHE A 26 -1.81 3.13 1.61
CA PHE A 26 -2.99 2.29 1.41
C PHE A 26 -4.24 3.11 1.08
N GLY A 27 -4.48 4.19 1.83
CA GLY A 27 -5.60 5.11 1.58
C GLY A 27 -5.52 5.74 0.19
N LEU A 28 -4.34 6.24 -0.21
CA LEU A 28 -4.10 6.78 -1.55
C LEU A 28 -4.31 5.74 -2.65
N SER A 29 -3.91 4.49 -2.42
CA SER A 29 -4.11 3.40 -3.39
C SER A 29 -5.60 3.05 -3.57
N LEU A 30 -6.38 3.12 -2.49
CA LEU A 30 -7.84 2.93 -2.52
C LEU A 30 -8.57 4.08 -3.24
N GLU A 31 -8.19 5.32 -2.95
CA GLU A 31 -8.76 6.49 -3.62
C GLU A 31 -8.46 6.46 -5.12
N SER A 32 -7.21 6.20 -5.53
CA SER A 32 -6.87 6.07 -6.96
C SER A 32 -7.62 4.93 -7.66
N TYR A 33 -7.92 3.82 -6.97
CA TYR A 33 -8.76 2.76 -7.52
C TYR A 33 -10.22 3.20 -7.71
N ARG A 34 -10.77 3.97 -6.75
CA ARG A 34 -12.12 4.55 -6.87
C ARG A 34 -12.19 5.57 -8.01
N GLU A 35 -11.19 6.42 -8.13
CA GLU A 35 -11.11 7.40 -9.21
C GLU A 35 -10.98 6.75 -10.58
N LEU A 36 -10.16 5.70 -10.72
CA LEU A 36 -10.09 4.92 -11.95
C LEU A 36 -11.46 4.36 -12.35
N ARG A 37 -12.23 3.85 -11.39
CA ARG A 37 -13.58 3.35 -11.64
C ARG A 37 -14.55 4.47 -12.01
N SER A 38 -14.46 5.62 -11.35
CA SER A 38 -15.24 6.82 -11.66
C SER A 38 -14.96 7.32 -13.08
N SER A 39 -13.68 7.36 -13.45
CA SER A 39 -13.18 7.67 -14.80
C SER A 39 -13.78 6.73 -15.85
N GLN A 40 -13.76 5.41 -15.60
CA GLN A 40 -14.38 4.42 -16.50
C GLN A 40 -15.90 4.56 -16.59
N GLU A 41 -16.56 5.05 -15.55
CA GLU A 41 -18.00 5.37 -15.52
C GLU A 41 -18.33 6.74 -16.15
N GLY A 42 -17.34 7.47 -16.68
CA GLY A 42 -17.51 8.80 -17.28
C GLY A 42 -17.82 9.91 -16.27
N LYS A 43 -17.60 9.66 -14.97
CA LYS A 43 -17.74 10.65 -13.90
C LYS A 43 -16.38 11.30 -13.67
N GLY A 44 -16.32 12.64 -13.78
CA GLY A 44 -15.09 13.41 -13.63
C GLY A 44 -14.30 13.03 -12.38
N THR A 45 -12.98 12.90 -12.53
CA THR A 45 -12.06 12.57 -11.45
C THR A 45 -11.66 13.82 -10.67
N TRP A 46 -11.49 13.69 -9.36
CA TRP A 46 -11.15 14.84 -8.52
C TRP A 46 -9.73 15.27 -8.79
N CYS A 47 -8.83 14.32 -9.04
CA CYS A 47 -7.45 14.57 -9.41
C CYS A 47 -7.26 15.37 -10.73
N SER A 48 -8.30 15.54 -11.55
CA SER A 48 -8.22 16.25 -12.84
C SER A 48 -8.42 17.77 -12.70
N PHE A 49 -7.42 18.47 -12.18
CA PHE A 49 -7.43 19.94 -12.09
C PHE A 49 -6.57 20.57 -13.20
N SER A 50 -7.17 20.87 -14.36
CA SER A 50 -6.53 21.60 -15.49
C SER A 50 -5.52 20.79 -16.34
N GLU A 51 -5.00 21.40 -17.41
CA GLU A 51 -4.15 20.78 -18.47
C GLU A 51 -2.83 20.14 -17.96
N LEU A 52 -2.42 20.44 -16.73
CA LEU A 52 -1.17 19.95 -16.14
C LEU A 52 -1.33 18.65 -15.34
N SER A 53 -2.54 18.27 -14.95
CA SER A 53 -2.81 17.05 -14.19
C SER A 53 -4.08 16.37 -14.70
N ASP A 54 -3.96 15.66 -15.82
CA ASP A 54 -5.01 14.76 -16.34
C ASP A 54 -4.82 13.37 -15.73
N CYS A 55 -5.31 13.15 -14.52
CA CYS A 55 -5.28 11.83 -13.89
C CYS A 55 -6.09 10.82 -14.73
N GLU A 56 -7.09 11.31 -15.46
CA GLU A 56 -7.82 10.60 -16.51
C GLU A 56 -6.89 9.99 -17.58
N LYS A 57 -5.95 10.78 -18.12
CA LYS A 57 -4.95 10.27 -19.09
C LYS A 57 -3.99 9.29 -18.45
N ALA A 58 -3.57 9.54 -17.22
CA ALA A 58 -2.68 8.63 -16.49
C ALA A 58 -3.35 7.26 -16.31
N PHE A 59 -4.65 7.24 -15.99
CA PHE A 59 -5.46 6.05 -15.82
C PHE A 59 -5.80 5.32 -17.12
N GLN A 60 -5.95 6.05 -18.23
CA GLN A 60 -6.17 5.46 -19.55
C GLN A 60 -4.86 4.98 -20.22
N SER A 61 -3.70 5.30 -19.64
CA SER A 61 -2.41 4.90 -20.19
C SER A 61 -2.19 3.38 -20.09
N PRO A 62 -1.43 2.75 -21.02
CA PRO A 62 -1.11 1.33 -20.96
C PRO A 62 -0.26 0.94 -19.74
N TYR A 63 0.30 1.91 -19.02
CA TYR A 63 1.09 1.70 -17.81
C TYR A 63 0.25 1.69 -16.53
N SER A 64 -1.03 2.07 -16.60
CA SER A 64 -1.95 2.04 -15.45
C SER A 64 -2.42 0.63 -15.12
N GLN A 65 -2.24 -0.33 -16.04
CA GLN A 65 -2.61 -1.71 -15.89
C GLN A 65 -1.38 -2.62 -15.98
N LEU A 66 -1.28 -3.55 -15.05
CA LEU A 66 -0.30 -4.61 -15.04
C LEU A 66 -1.07 -5.95 -15.00
N TRP A 67 -0.79 -6.87 -15.93
CA TRP A 67 -1.52 -8.13 -16.07
C TRP A 67 -3.06 -7.99 -16.12
N GLY A 68 -3.56 -6.95 -16.80
CA GLY A 68 -5.02 -6.71 -16.92
C GLY A 68 -5.70 -6.20 -15.64
N ARG A 69 -4.91 -5.89 -14.60
CA ARG A 69 -5.41 -5.29 -13.35
C ARG A 69 -4.79 -3.92 -13.13
N PRO A 70 -5.51 -2.96 -12.53
CA PRO A 70 -4.95 -1.65 -12.27
C PRO A 70 -3.83 -1.70 -11.23
N ILE A 71 -2.76 -0.93 -11.48
CA ILE A 71 -1.54 -0.91 -10.67
C ILE A 71 -1.83 -0.51 -9.20
N SER A 72 -2.90 0.24 -8.98
CA SER A 72 -3.39 0.65 -7.65
C SER A 72 -3.72 -0.54 -6.74
N ILE A 73 -4.15 -1.68 -7.30
CA ILE A 73 -4.42 -2.90 -6.51
C ILE A 73 -3.11 -3.48 -5.96
N TYR A 74 -2.06 -3.49 -6.78
CA TYR A 74 -0.72 -3.95 -6.39
C TYR A 74 -0.15 -3.01 -5.31
N GLY A 75 -0.33 -1.70 -5.46
CA GLY A 75 0.03 -0.70 -4.46
C GLY A 75 -0.72 -0.92 -3.14
N ALA A 76 -2.05 -1.05 -3.19
CA ALA A 76 -2.87 -1.30 -2.01
C ALA A 76 -2.45 -2.57 -1.28
N ALA A 77 -2.25 -3.67 -2.00
CA ALA A 77 -1.78 -4.92 -1.40
C ALA A 77 -0.39 -4.75 -0.74
N THR A 78 0.54 -4.08 -1.40
CA THR A 78 1.89 -3.84 -0.87
C THR A 78 1.86 -2.98 0.40
N TYR A 79 1.05 -1.92 0.44
CA TYR A 79 0.92 -1.10 1.63
C TYR A 79 0.21 -1.84 2.77
N PHE A 80 -0.82 -2.64 2.46
CA PHE A 80 -1.48 -3.51 3.44
C PHE A 80 -0.51 -4.50 4.09
N LEU A 81 0.40 -5.05 3.29
CA LEU A 81 1.47 -5.93 3.74
C LEU A 81 2.44 -5.20 4.70
N VAL A 82 2.90 -4.00 4.34
CA VAL A 82 3.77 -3.17 5.20
C VAL A 82 3.09 -2.84 6.54
N ILE A 83 1.81 -2.47 6.51
CA ILE A 83 1.03 -2.21 7.74
C ILE A 83 0.97 -3.47 8.61
N SER A 84 0.72 -4.63 8.01
CA SER A 84 0.62 -5.91 8.72
C SER A 84 1.94 -6.30 9.38
N ILE A 85 3.08 -6.14 8.69
CA ILE A 85 4.41 -6.35 9.28
C ILE A 85 4.64 -5.38 10.44
N ALA A 86 4.38 -4.10 10.22
CA ALA A 86 4.63 -3.06 11.22
C ALA A 86 3.82 -3.32 12.49
N ALA A 87 2.53 -3.67 12.34
CA ALA A 87 1.63 -4.00 13.43
C ALA A 87 2.06 -5.27 14.18
N LEU A 88 2.37 -6.35 13.47
CA LEU A 88 2.82 -7.61 14.08
C LEU A 88 4.17 -7.45 14.79
N GLY A 89 5.09 -6.68 14.20
CA GLY A 89 6.39 -6.33 14.81
C GLY A 89 6.23 -5.49 16.08
N LEU A 90 5.20 -4.64 16.13
CA LEU A 90 4.83 -3.86 17.32
C LEU A 90 4.23 -4.73 18.44
N ILE A 91 3.37 -5.69 18.10
CA ILE A 91 2.62 -6.52 19.05
C ILE A 91 3.51 -7.66 19.60
N ASN A 92 4.09 -8.49 18.73
CA ASN A 92 4.72 -9.75 19.14
C ASN A 92 6.23 -9.65 19.35
N GLY A 93 6.91 -8.66 18.76
CA GLY A 93 8.38 -8.52 18.83
C GLY A 93 9.17 -9.76 18.38
N GLY A 94 8.51 -10.71 17.71
CA GLY A 94 8.99 -12.04 17.32
C GLY A 94 9.22 -12.20 15.82
N PRO A 95 9.62 -13.41 15.36
CA PRO A 95 10.24 -13.60 14.05
C PRO A 95 9.25 -13.37 12.88
N PHE A 96 9.70 -12.58 11.92
CA PHE A 96 9.00 -12.12 10.71
C PHE A 96 8.56 -13.24 9.73
N ILE A 97 8.80 -14.51 10.05
CA ILE A 97 8.70 -15.65 9.13
C ILE A 97 7.25 -15.92 8.68
N LEU A 98 6.29 -15.93 9.62
CA LEU A 98 4.87 -16.12 9.29
C LEU A 98 4.34 -14.94 8.44
N SER A 99 4.84 -13.74 8.74
CA SER A 99 4.52 -12.55 7.95
C SER A 99 5.08 -12.72 6.54
N SER A 100 6.37 -12.99 6.35
CA SER A 100 6.96 -13.25 5.02
C SER A 100 6.26 -14.34 4.21
N LEU A 101 5.77 -15.41 4.84
CA LEU A 101 4.98 -16.45 4.18
C LEU A 101 3.63 -15.90 3.68
N LEU A 102 2.94 -15.09 4.48
CA LEU A 102 1.73 -14.38 4.05
C LEU A 102 2.01 -13.44 2.86
N HIS A 103 3.19 -12.81 2.83
CA HIS A 103 3.60 -11.91 1.74
C HIS A 103 3.80 -12.66 0.43
N LEU A 104 4.49 -13.82 0.49
CA LEU A 104 4.68 -14.68 -0.68
C LEU A 104 3.33 -15.17 -1.22
N ALA A 105 2.40 -15.54 -0.34
CA ALA A 105 1.06 -15.98 -0.72
C ALA A 105 0.24 -14.85 -1.37
N LEU A 106 0.27 -13.64 -0.81
CA LEU A 106 -0.43 -12.48 -1.38
C LEU A 106 0.15 -12.06 -2.74
N LEU A 107 1.48 -12.03 -2.88
CA LEU A 107 2.13 -11.79 -4.17
C LEU A 107 1.72 -12.84 -5.20
N GLY A 108 1.65 -14.11 -4.82
CA GLY A 108 1.20 -15.20 -5.69
C GLY A 108 -0.24 -14.99 -6.20
N ILE A 109 -1.18 -14.64 -5.32
CA ILE A 109 -2.58 -14.38 -5.69
C ILE A 109 -2.71 -13.17 -6.63
N ILE A 110 -1.86 -12.16 -6.45
CA ILE A 110 -1.91 -10.91 -7.23
C ILE A 110 -1.23 -11.05 -8.60
N LEU A 111 -0.20 -11.90 -8.69
CA LEU A 111 0.52 -12.20 -9.93
C LEU A 111 -0.21 -13.22 -10.82
N PHE A 112 -0.86 -14.22 -10.21
CA PHE A 112 -1.39 -15.38 -10.92
C PHE A 112 -2.92 -15.53 -10.82
N GLY A 113 -3.60 -14.69 -10.05
CA GLY A 113 -5.03 -14.78 -9.80
C GLY A 113 -5.90 -13.84 -10.62
#